data_AF-A0A2N3CFZ7-F1
#
_entry.id   AF-A0A2N3CFZ7-F1
#
_cell.length_a   1.000
_cell.length_b   1.000
_cell.length_c   1.000
_cell.angle_alpha   90.00
_cell.angle_beta   90.00
_cell.angle_gamma   90.00
#
_symmetry.space_group_name_H-M   'P 1'
#
loop_
_entity.id
_entity.type
_entity.pdbx_description
1 polymer ?
#
loop_
_entity_poly.entity_id
_entity_poly.type
_entity_poly.pdbx_seq_one_letter_code
_entity_poly.pdbx_strand_id
1 'polypeptide(L)'
;MRILFGLAALFFLALPAQAEFVIAKCTMAGGCQCRLADLTIADMEMITGEKMPKGAKDQTMVMVPGRDPYWTAGDRTEINIAYGGMGQCDVQLFDAMAPEDGNWSIQMAATDLSACPMLRGKGVEMGTLKSTSRNIQWGGKFHPSKLADPGNVEQRWSKVGENSWRGTMMDDQHAGGGASVIHGYTLVNPRLIKGYSLFNFKIDMPPEEAAIMASMGMPMNCRSYTPFTARKN
;
A
#
# COMPACT_ATOMS: atom_id res chain seq x y z
N MET A 1 -34.81 -46.82 8.46
CA MET A 1 -33.56 -46.39 7.79
C MET A 1 -33.39 -44.90 8.08
N ARG A 2 -32.49 -44.52 8.99
CA ARG A 2 -32.29 -43.13 9.46
C ARG A 2 -31.24 -42.46 8.57
N ILE A 3 -31.61 -41.42 7.83
CA ILE A 3 -30.68 -40.61 7.04
C ILE A 3 -30.30 -39.39 7.90
N LEU A 4 -29.08 -39.37 8.43
CA LEU A 4 -28.51 -38.18 9.08
C LEU A 4 -28.08 -37.18 8.01
N PHE A 5 -28.70 -36.00 8.00
CA PHE A 5 -28.20 -34.82 7.30
C PHE A 5 -27.03 -34.23 8.10
N GLY A 6 -25.80 -34.43 7.63
CA GLY A 6 -24.61 -33.77 8.16
C GLY A 6 -24.55 -32.32 7.69
N LEU A 7 -24.78 -31.39 8.61
CA LEU A 7 -24.62 -29.95 8.39
C LEU A 7 -23.11 -29.63 8.38
N ALA A 8 -22.49 -29.54 7.20
CA ALA A 8 -21.12 -29.08 7.07
C ALA A 8 -21.08 -27.55 7.19
N ALA A 9 -20.78 -27.05 8.39
CA ALA A 9 -20.52 -25.62 8.62
C ALA A 9 -19.19 -25.24 7.95
N LEU A 10 -19.26 -24.60 6.78
CA LEU A 10 -18.13 -23.88 6.19
C LEU A 10 -17.79 -22.67 7.06
N PHE A 11 -16.84 -22.84 7.98
CA PHE A 11 -16.10 -21.72 8.55
C PHE A 11 -15.27 -21.10 7.43
N PHE A 12 -15.77 -20.02 6.82
CA PHE A 12 -14.93 -19.10 6.08
C PHE A 12 -13.93 -18.50 7.07
N LEU A 13 -12.72 -19.06 7.12
CA LEU A 13 -11.58 -18.43 7.76
C LEU A 13 -11.32 -17.11 7.02
N ALA A 14 -11.87 -16.02 7.55
CA ALA A 14 -11.42 -14.69 7.18
C ALA A 14 -9.94 -14.61 7.58
N LEU A 15 -9.06 -14.65 6.58
CA LEU A 15 -7.64 -14.38 6.81
C LEU A 15 -7.54 -13.02 7.51
N PRO A 16 -6.77 -12.90 8.61
CA PRO A 16 -6.65 -11.64 9.31
C PRO A 16 -6.08 -10.61 8.34
N ALA A 17 -6.81 -9.51 8.17
CA ALA A 17 -6.36 -8.34 7.44
C ALA A 17 -4.98 -7.93 7.99
N GLN A 18 -3.93 -8.02 7.17
CA GLN A 18 -2.57 -7.69 7.58
C GLN A 18 -2.37 -6.18 7.54
N ALA A 19 -2.99 -5.50 8.49
CA ALA A 19 -2.78 -4.10 8.75
C ALA A 19 -1.85 -4.00 9.96
N GLU A 20 -0.63 -3.49 9.75
CA GLU A 20 0.45 -3.74 10.71
C GLU A 20 0.72 -2.62 11.71
N PHE A 21 0.33 -1.37 11.44
CA PHE A 21 0.61 -0.23 12.34
C PHE A 21 -0.34 0.96 12.12
N VAL A 22 -0.30 1.95 13.02
CA VAL A 22 -1.15 3.16 12.97
C VAL A 22 -0.34 4.38 12.52
N ILE A 23 -0.97 5.24 11.72
CA ILE A 23 -0.43 6.56 11.35
C ILE A 23 -1.30 7.64 11.98
N ALA A 24 -0.69 8.53 12.75
CA ALA A 24 -1.31 9.74 13.28
C ALA A 24 -0.84 10.95 12.47
N LYS A 25 -1.75 11.58 11.72
CA LYS A 25 -1.46 12.85 11.03
C LYS A 25 -1.90 14.00 11.93
N CYS A 26 -0.96 14.76 12.45
CA CYS A 26 -1.22 15.81 13.43
C CYS A 26 -0.92 17.20 12.86
N THR A 27 -1.62 18.21 13.36
CA THR A 27 -1.34 19.62 13.09
C THR A 27 -1.15 20.37 14.40
N MET A 28 -0.33 21.43 14.38
CA MET A 28 -0.17 22.27 15.57
C MET A 28 -1.51 22.89 15.95
N ALA A 29 -1.94 22.67 17.19
CA ALA A 29 -3.21 23.14 17.75
C ALA A 29 -4.49 22.55 17.11
N GLY A 30 -4.39 21.53 16.27
CA GLY A 30 -5.53 20.87 15.62
C GLY A 30 -5.74 19.41 15.99
N GLY A 31 -4.87 18.86 16.85
CA GLY A 31 -4.89 17.44 17.22
C GLY A 31 -4.41 16.53 16.09
N CYS A 32 -4.81 15.26 16.18
CA CYS A 32 -4.37 14.20 15.29
C CYS A 32 -5.53 13.45 14.64
N GLN A 33 -5.33 13.00 13.41
CA GLN A 33 -6.18 12.04 12.72
C GLN A 33 -5.45 10.71 12.63
N CYS A 34 -5.94 9.71 13.36
CA CYS A 34 -5.36 8.37 13.39
C CYS A 34 -6.05 7.46 12.39
N ARG A 35 -5.24 6.72 11.63
CA ARG A 35 -5.73 5.70 10.69
C ARG A 35 -4.82 4.49 10.73
N LEU A 36 -5.38 3.33 10.43
CA LEU A 36 -4.61 2.13 10.20
C LEU A 36 -3.84 2.28 8.87
N ALA A 37 -2.60 1.80 8.84
CA ALA A 37 -1.79 1.86 7.64
C ALA A 37 -2.24 0.81 6.62
N ASP A 38 -2.33 1.22 5.35
CA ASP A 38 -2.59 0.34 4.20
C ASP A 38 -1.29 -0.31 3.67
N LEU A 39 -0.23 -0.29 4.48
CA LEU A 39 1.14 -0.69 4.18
C LEU A 39 1.65 -1.56 5.34
N THR A 40 2.46 -2.55 5.04
CA THR A 40 3.23 -3.28 6.06
C THR A 40 4.48 -2.49 6.46
N ILE A 41 5.13 -2.90 7.54
CA ILE A 41 6.44 -2.34 7.93
C ILE A 41 7.47 -2.55 6.82
N ALA A 42 7.48 -3.74 6.19
CA ALA A 42 8.39 -4.03 5.08
C ALA A 42 8.14 -3.12 3.87
N ASP A 43 6.87 -2.81 3.56
CA ASP A 43 6.54 -1.87 2.49
C ASP A 43 7.05 -0.46 2.81
N MET A 44 6.95 -0.01 4.07
CA MET A 44 7.50 1.27 4.50
C MET A 44 9.01 1.32 4.37
N GLU A 45 9.73 0.27 4.82
CA GLU A 45 11.19 0.19 4.67
C GLU A 45 11.63 0.21 3.21
N MET A 46 10.81 -0.39 2.35
CA MET A 46 11.01 -0.36 0.91
C MET A 46 10.82 1.07 0.35
N ILE A 47 9.76 1.78 0.76
CA ILE A 47 9.45 3.14 0.30
C ILE A 47 10.50 4.15 0.75
N THR A 48 10.84 4.15 2.04
CA THR A 48 11.74 5.16 2.62
C THR A 48 13.21 4.82 2.38
N GLY A 49 13.52 3.55 2.09
CA GLY A 49 14.89 3.05 2.05
C GLY A 49 15.50 2.84 3.44
N GLU A 50 14.77 3.12 4.51
CA GLU A 50 15.22 3.08 5.90
C GLU A 50 14.65 1.87 6.62
N LYS A 51 15.41 1.28 7.56
CA LYS A 51 14.84 0.27 8.45
C LYS A 51 13.92 0.93 9.47
N MET A 52 12.73 0.39 9.64
CA MET A 52 11.80 0.85 10.65
C MET A 52 12.30 0.42 12.04
N PRO A 53 11.96 1.16 13.12
CA PRO A 53 12.38 0.80 14.46
C PRO A 53 11.86 -0.57 14.88
N LYS A 54 12.59 -1.24 15.79
CA LYS A 54 12.14 -2.51 16.36
C LYS A 54 10.78 -2.32 17.06
N GLY A 55 9.84 -3.21 16.78
CA GLY A 55 8.48 -3.13 17.31
C GLY A 55 7.61 -2.07 16.65
N ALA A 56 7.96 -1.56 15.46
CA ALA A 56 7.16 -0.56 14.75
C ALA A 56 5.69 -1.00 14.51
N LYS A 57 5.41 -2.30 14.45
CA LYS A 57 4.04 -2.83 14.37
C LYS A 57 3.16 -2.41 15.56
N ASP A 58 3.76 -2.32 16.73
CA ASP A 58 3.06 -1.97 17.98
C ASP A 58 3.15 -0.47 18.29
N GLN A 59 3.65 0.34 17.34
CA GLN A 59 3.87 1.77 17.50
C GLN A 59 2.98 2.59 16.56
N THR A 60 2.85 3.87 16.89
CA THR A 60 2.19 4.85 16.03
C THR A 60 3.25 5.69 15.32
N MET A 61 3.17 5.77 13.99
CA MET A 61 3.95 6.72 13.21
C MET A 61 3.24 8.08 13.21
N VAL A 62 3.85 9.08 13.80
CA VAL A 62 3.33 10.45 13.87
C VAL A 62 3.90 11.28 12.73
N MET A 63 3.02 11.94 11.99
CA MET A 63 3.36 12.85 10.89
C MET A 63 2.86 14.25 11.20
N VAL A 64 3.77 15.23 11.18
CA VAL A 64 3.45 16.65 11.42
C VAL A 64 3.98 17.47 10.25
N PRO A 65 3.18 18.39 9.67
CA PRO A 65 3.67 19.27 8.61
C PRO A 65 4.95 20.02 9.01
N GLY A 66 5.99 19.93 8.18
CA GLY A 66 7.27 20.61 8.41
C GLY A 66 8.20 19.92 9.43
N ARG A 67 7.91 18.70 9.86
CA ARG A 67 8.79 17.88 10.70
C ARG A 67 8.95 16.48 10.13
N ASP A 68 10.09 15.86 10.42
CA ASP A 68 10.31 14.46 10.06
C ASP A 68 9.32 13.55 10.81
N PRO A 69 8.77 12.53 10.15
CA PRO A 69 7.96 11.52 10.81
C PRO A 69 8.75 10.82 11.92
N TYR A 70 8.07 10.48 13.01
CA TYR A 70 8.70 9.73 14.10
C TYR A 70 7.77 8.63 14.62
N TRP A 71 8.37 7.62 15.23
CA TRP A 71 7.66 6.49 15.81
C TRP A 71 7.57 6.64 17.33
N THR A 72 6.44 6.26 17.90
CA THR A 72 6.25 6.27 19.34
C THR A 72 5.33 5.15 19.79
N ALA A 73 5.65 4.56 20.94
CA ALA A 73 4.76 3.66 21.68
C ALA A 73 3.82 4.41 22.64
N GLY A 74 3.86 5.76 22.63
CA GLY A 74 3.03 6.60 23.47
C GLY A 74 1.54 6.41 23.18
N ASP A 75 0.73 6.63 24.20
CA ASP A 75 -0.72 6.48 24.06
C ASP A 75 -1.28 7.48 23.05
N ARG A 76 -2.20 7.02 22.19
CA ARG A 76 -2.75 7.86 21.12
C ARG A 76 -3.53 9.06 21.64
N THR A 77 -4.06 9.00 22.86
CA THR A 77 -4.68 10.14 23.56
C THR A 77 -3.63 11.19 23.90
N GLU A 78 -2.49 10.76 24.44
CA GLU A 78 -1.39 11.66 24.79
C GLU A 78 -0.79 12.33 23.54
N ILE A 79 -0.64 11.58 22.45
CA ILE A 79 -0.22 12.12 21.16
C ILE A 79 -1.22 13.19 20.68
N ASN A 80 -2.52 12.89 20.70
CA ASN A 80 -3.56 13.84 20.29
C ASN A 80 -3.51 15.15 21.09
N ILE A 81 -3.43 15.02 22.42
CA ILE A 81 -3.39 16.15 23.35
C ILE A 81 -2.12 16.98 23.13
N ALA A 82 -0.97 16.35 22.91
CA ALA A 82 0.29 17.05 22.64
C ALA A 82 0.22 17.96 21.40
N TYR A 83 -0.67 17.67 20.45
CA TYR A 83 -0.92 18.49 19.26
C TYR A 83 -2.19 19.35 19.35
N GLY A 84 -2.75 19.53 20.55
CA GLY A 84 -3.89 20.42 20.81
C GLY A 84 -5.25 19.80 20.52
N GLY A 85 -5.32 18.49 20.30
CA GLY A 85 -6.57 17.74 20.25
C GLY A 85 -7.13 17.44 21.64
N MET A 86 -8.35 16.93 21.69
CA MET A 86 -9.00 16.46 22.92
C MET A 86 -9.47 15.02 22.74
N GLY A 87 -9.38 14.22 23.80
CA GLY A 87 -9.83 12.83 23.80
C GLY A 87 -8.93 11.87 23.01
N GLN A 88 -9.41 10.64 22.81
CA GLN A 88 -8.68 9.61 22.08
C GLN A 88 -8.53 10.01 20.61
N CYS A 89 -7.36 9.76 20.03
CA CYS A 89 -7.21 9.71 18.59
C CYS A 89 -7.72 8.35 18.10
N ASP A 90 -9.05 8.25 18.00
CA ASP A 90 -9.70 7.04 17.53
C ASP A 90 -9.16 6.69 16.15
N VAL A 91 -8.69 5.44 16.00
CA VAL A 91 -8.34 4.93 14.68
C VAL A 91 -9.65 4.88 13.92
N GLN A 92 -9.78 5.76 12.92
CA GLN A 92 -10.98 5.79 12.09
C GLN A 92 -11.09 4.45 11.36
N LEU A 93 -11.91 3.57 11.92
CA LEU A 93 -12.52 2.43 11.24
C LEU A 93 -13.69 3.03 10.47
N PHE A 94 -13.42 3.58 9.28
CA PHE A 94 -14.45 4.22 8.47
C PHE A 94 -15.62 3.28 8.23
N ASP A 95 -16.85 3.80 8.24
CA ASP A 95 -18.02 3.10 7.71
C ASP A 95 -17.74 2.65 6.26
N ALA A 96 -18.26 1.48 5.89
CA ALA A 96 -18.07 0.91 4.57
C ALA A 96 -18.54 1.91 3.49
N MET A 97 -17.58 2.44 2.73
CA MET A 97 -17.83 3.46 1.74
C MET A 97 -17.92 2.82 0.36
N ALA A 98 -18.93 3.22 -0.41
CA ALA A 98 -19.11 2.75 -1.76
C ALA A 98 -18.58 3.77 -2.78
N PRO A 99 -17.79 3.35 -3.79
CA PRO A 99 -17.43 4.20 -4.91
C PRO A 99 -18.64 4.36 -5.85
N GLU A 100 -18.76 5.53 -6.44
CA GLU A 100 -19.84 5.79 -7.40
C GLU A 100 -19.52 5.22 -8.78
N ASP A 101 -20.52 4.59 -9.41
CA ASP A 101 -20.46 4.13 -10.80
C ASP A 101 -20.23 5.31 -11.76
N GLY A 102 -19.56 5.09 -12.88
CA GLY A 102 -19.39 6.08 -13.93
C GLY A 102 -17.98 6.14 -14.51
N ASN A 103 -17.61 7.29 -15.08
CA ASN A 103 -16.32 7.48 -15.73
C ASN A 103 -15.25 7.86 -14.71
N TRP A 104 -14.23 7.02 -14.60
CA TRP A 104 -13.09 7.23 -13.74
C TRP A 104 -11.86 7.54 -14.60
N SER A 105 -11.12 8.58 -14.22
CA SER A 105 -9.84 8.96 -14.80
C SER A 105 -8.71 8.59 -13.84
N ILE A 106 -7.72 7.84 -14.31
CA ILE A 106 -6.59 7.37 -13.50
C ILE A 106 -5.37 8.15 -13.92
N GLN A 107 -4.63 8.70 -12.96
CA GLN A 107 -3.44 9.50 -13.20
C GLN A 107 -2.32 8.97 -12.31
N MET A 108 -1.26 8.45 -12.93
CA MET A 108 -0.01 8.14 -12.23
C MET A 108 0.77 9.42 -11.97
N ALA A 109 1.37 9.51 -10.79
CA ALA A 109 2.36 10.52 -10.47
C ALA A 109 3.77 10.04 -10.88
N ALA A 110 4.77 10.90 -10.71
CA ALA A 110 6.15 10.53 -10.99
C ALA A 110 6.58 9.31 -10.17
N THR A 111 7.20 8.34 -10.85
CA THR A 111 7.83 7.19 -10.19
C THR A 111 9.14 7.63 -9.53
N ASP A 112 9.30 7.29 -8.26
CA ASP A 112 10.60 7.39 -7.60
C ASP A 112 11.49 6.24 -8.06
N LEU A 113 12.55 6.57 -8.80
CA LEU A 113 13.60 5.66 -9.28
C LEU A 113 14.96 5.97 -8.63
N SER A 114 14.98 6.69 -7.51
CA SER A 114 16.21 7.03 -6.79
C SER A 114 17.01 5.78 -6.43
N ALA A 115 16.34 4.69 -6.06
CA ALA A 115 16.94 3.40 -5.79
C ALA A 115 17.01 2.45 -7.01
N CYS A 116 16.85 2.95 -8.24
CA CYS A 116 17.02 2.19 -9.49
C CYS A 116 17.88 2.95 -10.53
N PRO A 117 19.19 3.10 -10.31
CA PRO A 117 20.07 3.88 -11.19
C PRO A 117 20.04 3.43 -12.66
N MET A 118 19.94 2.12 -12.90
CA MET A 118 19.86 1.51 -14.24
C MET A 118 18.63 1.94 -15.05
N LEU A 119 17.59 2.41 -14.35
CA LEU A 119 16.32 2.86 -14.88
C LEU A 119 16.25 4.40 -15.00
N ARG A 120 17.25 5.13 -14.50
CA ARG A 120 17.29 6.59 -14.63
C ARG A 120 17.53 6.98 -16.09
N GLY A 121 16.70 7.88 -16.62
CA GLY A 121 16.81 8.40 -17.99
C GLY A 121 16.37 7.43 -19.10
N LYS A 122 16.28 6.13 -18.80
CA LYS A 122 15.48 5.20 -19.60
C LYS A 122 14.04 5.46 -19.19
N GLY A 123 13.20 5.91 -20.11
CA GLY A 123 11.77 6.05 -19.84
C GLY A 123 11.19 4.69 -19.53
N VAL A 124 11.33 4.24 -18.28
CA VAL A 124 10.79 2.96 -17.87
C VAL A 124 9.31 3.18 -17.77
N GLU A 125 8.64 2.85 -18.85
CA GLU A 125 7.22 2.54 -18.85
C GLU A 125 7.02 1.27 -17.99
N MET A 126 7.33 1.34 -16.70
CA MET A 126 6.96 0.31 -15.73
C MET A 126 5.44 0.34 -15.61
N GLY A 127 4.77 -0.34 -16.53
CA GLY A 127 3.32 -0.38 -16.64
C GLY A 127 2.76 1.04 -16.73
N THR A 128 2.91 1.68 -17.88
CA THR A 128 2.15 2.90 -18.21
C THR A 128 0.66 2.54 -18.22
N LEU A 129 0.03 2.59 -17.05
CA LEU A 129 -1.33 3.12 -16.95
C LEU A 129 -1.20 4.58 -17.39
N LYS A 130 -1.08 4.80 -18.72
CA LYS A 130 -1.36 6.09 -19.36
C LYS A 130 -2.62 6.62 -18.72
N SER A 131 -2.78 7.92 -18.58
CA SER A 131 -3.99 8.45 -17.96
C SER A 131 -5.23 7.92 -18.69
N THR A 132 -5.85 6.86 -18.16
CA THR A 132 -6.95 6.17 -18.85
C THR A 132 -8.22 6.64 -18.19
N SER A 133 -9.17 7.03 -19.02
CA SER A 133 -10.55 7.13 -18.57
C SER A 133 -11.27 5.85 -18.95
N ARG A 134 -11.97 5.26 -17.98
CA ARG A 134 -12.83 4.11 -18.22
C ARG A 134 -14.11 4.24 -17.45
N ASN A 135 -15.17 3.69 -18.02
CA ASN A 135 -16.42 3.52 -17.31
C ASN A 135 -16.29 2.32 -16.37
N ILE A 136 -16.55 2.52 -15.08
CA ILE A 136 -16.48 1.48 -14.05
C ILE A 136 -17.84 1.37 -13.39
N GLN A 137 -18.38 0.15 -13.38
CA GLN A 137 -19.58 -0.22 -12.64
C GLN A 137 -19.14 -0.93 -11.35
N TRP A 138 -19.08 -0.20 -10.25
CA TRP A 138 -18.75 -0.68 -8.93
C TRP A 138 -19.87 -1.51 -8.31
N GLY A 139 -21.13 -1.13 -8.54
CA GLY A 139 -22.28 -1.83 -7.97
C GLY A 139 -22.30 -1.74 -6.44
N GLY A 140 -21.94 -0.57 -5.90
CA GLY A 140 -21.95 -0.30 -4.46
C GLY A 140 -20.84 -0.99 -3.66
N LYS A 141 -19.88 -1.65 -4.31
CA LYS A 141 -18.78 -2.35 -3.62
C LYS A 141 -17.43 -1.99 -4.23
N PHE A 142 -16.50 -1.58 -3.37
CA PHE A 142 -15.12 -1.33 -3.77
C PHE A 142 -14.34 -2.64 -3.88
N HIS A 143 -13.85 -2.96 -5.08
CA HIS A 143 -12.85 -4.00 -5.28
C HIS A 143 -11.82 -3.54 -6.33
N PRO A 144 -10.52 -3.50 -6.02
CA PRO A 144 -9.51 -2.91 -6.89
C PRO A 144 -9.33 -3.60 -8.24
N SER A 145 -9.75 -4.86 -8.39
CA SER A 145 -9.71 -5.55 -9.69
C SER A 145 -10.48 -4.80 -10.78
N LYS A 146 -11.50 -4.00 -10.43
CA LYS A 146 -12.21 -3.14 -11.39
C LYS A 146 -11.36 -1.96 -11.88
N LEU A 147 -10.32 -1.60 -11.11
CA LEU A 147 -9.26 -0.65 -11.47
C LEU A 147 -7.96 -1.35 -11.92
N ALA A 148 -7.84 -2.66 -11.88
CA ALA A 148 -6.68 -3.32 -12.49
C ALA A 148 -6.81 -3.25 -14.02
N ASP A 149 -5.69 -3.16 -14.73
CA ASP A 149 -5.69 -3.32 -16.19
C ASP A 149 -6.07 -4.78 -16.51
N PRO A 150 -7.03 -5.05 -17.41
CA PRO A 150 -7.34 -6.42 -17.85
C PRO A 150 -6.14 -7.17 -18.46
N GLY A 151 -5.07 -6.48 -18.86
CA GLY A 151 -3.83 -7.10 -19.35
C GLY A 151 -2.84 -7.57 -18.26
N ASN A 152 -3.10 -7.27 -16.97
CA ASN A 152 -2.18 -7.65 -15.89
C ASN A 152 -2.44 -9.08 -15.38
N VAL A 153 -1.33 -9.75 -15.06
CA VAL A 153 -1.24 -11.07 -14.40
C VAL A 153 -2.19 -11.13 -13.19
N GLU A 154 -2.77 -12.30 -12.92
CA GLU A 154 -3.75 -12.52 -11.84
C GLU A 154 -3.25 -11.96 -10.50
N GLN A 155 -3.76 -10.79 -10.12
CA GLN A 155 -3.35 -10.10 -8.90
C GLN A 155 -4.10 -10.70 -7.72
N ARG A 156 -3.38 -11.15 -6.69
CA ARG A 156 -3.99 -11.62 -5.44
C ARG A 156 -4.30 -10.41 -4.56
N TRP A 157 -5.58 -10.14 -4.38
CA TRP A 157 -6.08 -9.04 -3.56
C TRP A 157 -6.41 -9.53 -2.15
N SER A 158 -5.95 -8.80 -1.14
CA SER A 158 -6.34 -8.95 0.26
C SER A 158 -6.88 -7.63 0.79
N LYS A 159 -7.96 -7.70 1.56
CA LYS A 159 -8.55 -6.52 2.23
C LYS A 159 -7.67 -6.19 3.44
N VAL A 160 -7.16 -4.96 3.51
CA VAL A 160 -6.29 -4.49 4.62
C VAL A 160 -6.95 -3.40 5.46
N GLY A 161 -8.09 -2.89 5.03
CA GLY A 161 -8.96 -2.00 5.78
C GLY A 161 -10.34 -1.96 5.15
N GLU A 162 -11.32 -1.30 5.77
CA GLU A 162 -12.69 -1.28 5.25
C GLU A 162 -12.79 -0.77 3.82
N ASN A 163 -11.99 0.25 3.50
CA ASN A 163 -11.93 0.91 2.19
C ASN A 163 -10.57 0.70 1.49
N SER A 164 -9.76 -0.26 1.95
CA SER A 164 -8.37 -0.42 1.55
C SER A 164 -8.02 -1.86 1.19
N TRP A 165 -7.24 -2.01 0.13
CA TRP A 165 -6.83 -3.31 -0.40
C TRP A 165 -5.36 -3.32 -0.76
N ARG A 166 -4.74 -4.49 -0.60
CA ARG A 166 -3.39 -4.79 -1.01
C ARG A 166 -3.40 -5.87 -2.09
N GLY A 167 -2.73 -5.61 -3.20
CA GLY A 167 -2.59 -6.53 -4.32
C GLY A 167 -1.15 -7.00 -4.46
N THR A 168 -0.95 -8.26 -4.77
CA THR A 168 0.38 -8.82 -5.06
C THR A 168 0.32 -9.52 -6.42
N MET A 169 1.19 -9.11 -7.37
CA MET A 169 1.22 -9.70 -8.73
C MET A 169 2.25 -10.81 -8.88
N MET A 170 3.42 -10.62 -8.26
CA MET A 170 4.52 -11.56 -8.26
C MET A 170 5.14 -11.52 -6.86
N ASP A 171 5.27 -12.69 -6.26
CA ASP A 171 6.08 -12.91 -5.06
C ASP A 171 6.96 -14.12 -5.34
N ASP A 172 7.92 -13.93 -6.24
CA ASP A 172 8.88 -14.97 -6.63
C ASP A 172 10.12 -14.98 -5.71
N GLN A 173 10.02 -14.33 -4.54
CA GLN A 173 11.07 -14.37 -3.52
C GLN A 173 11.39 -15.79 -3.06
N HIS A 174 10.47 -16.74 -3.25
CA HIS A 174 10.64 -18.14 -2.86
C HIS A 174 11.26 -19.03 -3.97
N ALA A 175 11.34 -18.59 -5.24
CA ALA A 175 11.93 -19.39 -6.32
C ALA A 175 13.22 -18.78 -6.93
N GLY A 176 13.85 -17.83 -6.22
CA GLY A 176 15.13 -17.24 -6.61
C GLY A 176 15.02 -16.06 -7.60
N GLY A 177 13.82 -15.77 -8.12
CA GLY A 177 13.53 -14.57 -8.89
C GLY A 177 13.08 -13.44 -7.96
N GLY A 178 13.99 -12.61 -7.44
CA GLY A 178 13.58 -11.63 -6.42
C GLY A 178 12.87 -10.37 -6.93
N ALA A 179 12.01 -10.50 -7.94
CA ALA A 179 11.07 -9.46 -8.34
C ALA A 179 9.76 -9.58 -7.53
N SER A 180 9.30 -8.48 -6.95
CA SER A 180 8.00 -8.38 -6.30
C SER A 180 7.29 -7.11 -6.69
N VAL A 181 5.99 -7.21 -6.97
CA VAL A 181 5.14 -6.06 -7.24
C VAL A 181 3.95 -6.05 -6.29
N ILE A 182 3.89 -5.00 -5.48
CA ILE A 182 2.86 -4.78 -4.46
C ILE A 182 2.08 -3.53 -4.83
N HIS A 183 0.77 -3.63 -4.72
CA HIS A 183 -0.17 -2.56 -4.98
C HIS A 183 -0.95 -2.25 -3.72
N GLY A 184 -1.22 -0.97 -3.47
CA GLY A 184 -2.18 -0.57 -2.44
C GLY A 184 -3.18 0.43 -2.97
N TYR A 185 -4.44 0.22 -2.64
CA TYR A 185 -5.58 0.94 -3.18
C TYR A 185 -6.52 1.30 -2.04
N THR A 186 -6.80 2.59 -1.89
CA THR A 186 -7.64 3.13 -0.81
C THR A 186 -8.71 4.05 -1.40
N LEU A 187 -9.98 3.74 -1.12
CA LEU A 187 -11.11 4.62 -1.43
C LEU A 187 -11.16 5.72 -0.37
N VAL A 188 -10.87 6.96 -0.78
CA VAL A 188 -10.78 8.13 0.10
C VAL A 188 -12.13 8.80 0.28
N ASN A 189 -12.90 8.88 -0.81
CA ASN A 189 -14.30 9.30 -0.85
C ASN A 189 -14.97 8.60 -2.05
N PRO A 190 -16.32 8.64 -2.20
CA PRO A 190 -17.01 7.94 -3.29
C PRO A 190 -16.56 8.29 -4.72
N ARG A 191 -15.79 9.38 -4.89
CA ARG A 191 -15.29 9.88 -6.19
C ARG A 191 -13.76 9.92 -6.29
N LEU A 192 -13.03 9.44 -5.27
CA LEU A 192 -11.57 9.51 -5.22
C LEU A 192 -10.96 8.25 -4.62
N ILE A 193 -10.10 7.61 -5.41
CA ILE A 193 -9.25 6.51 -4.98
C ILE A 193 -7.81 6.99 -5.07
N LYS A 194 -7.02 6.69 -4.04
CA LYS A 194 -5.57 6.84 -4.06
C LYS A 194 -4.96 5.46 -4.07
N GLY A 195 -3.83 5.32 -4.73
CA GLY A 195 -3.07 4.10 -4.58
C GLY A 195 -1.63 4.25 -4.96
N TYR A 196 -0.93 3.12 -4.95
CA TYR A 196 0.48 3.05 -5.24
C TYR A 196 0.84 1.71 -5.89
N SER A 197 1.97 1.71 -6.58
CA SER A 197 2.70 0.53 -7.02
C SER A 197 4.09 0.55 -6.39
N LEU A 198 4.49 -0.57 -5.80
CA LEU A 198 5.79 -0.82 -5.25
C LEU A 198 6.42 -1.94 -6.03
N PHE A 199 7.51 -1.63 -6.71
CA PHE A 199 8.32 -2.62 -7.42
C PHE A 199 9.61 -2.80 -6.65
N ASN A 200 9.89 -4.04 -6.27
CA ASN A 200 11.17 -4.43 -5.71
C ASN A 200 11.80 -5.50 -6.61
N PHE A 201 13.08 -5.36 -6.87
CA PHE A 201 13.86 -6.33 -7.60
C PHE A 201 15.16 -6.56 -6.84
N LYS A 202 15.39 -7.79 -6.42
CA LYS A 202 16.57 -8.25 -5.70
C LYS A 202 17.00 -9.57 -6.31
N ILE A 203 17.94 -9.56 -7.24
CA ILE A 203 18.56 -10.82 -7.69
C ILE A 203 19.57 -11.24 -6.64
N ASP A 204 19.38 -12.44 -6.10
CA ASP A 204 20.37 -13.06 -5.24
C ASP A 204 21.53 -13.55 -6.12
N MET A 205 22.72 -13.04 -5.88
CA MET A 205 23.91 -13.36 -6.67
C MET A 205 25.16 -13.34 -5.78
N PRO A 206 26.21 -14.08 -6.15
CA PRO A 206 27.47 -14.04 -5.45
C PRO A 206 27.98 -12.58 -5.29
N PRO A 207 28.54 -12.21 -4.13
CA PRO A 207 28.98 -10.82 -3.88
C PRO A 207 29.96 -10.28 -4.92
N GLU A 208 30.77 -11.16 -5.50
CA GLU A 208 31.71 -10.84 -6.58
C GLU A 208 31.00 -10.42 -7.88
N GLU A 209 29.95 -11.14 -8.28
CA GLU A 209 29.15 -10.81 -9.46
C GLU A 209 28.31 -9.54 -9.24
N ALA A 210 27.77 -9.36 -8.03
CA ALA A 210 27.07 -8.14 -7.64
C ALA A 210 27.98 -6.91 -7.73
N ALA A 211 29.23 -7.03 -7.29
CA ALA A 211 30.21 -5.95 -7.35
C ALA A 211 30.57 -5.60 -8.80
N ILE A 212 30.73 -6.60 -9.67
CA ILE A 212 30.98 -6.38 -11.11
C ILE A 212 29.79 -5.65 -11.75
N MET A 213 28.56 -6.09 -11.53
CA MET A 213 27.37 -5.44 -12.09
C MET A 213 27.17 -4.02 -11.55
N ALA A 214 27.43 -3.79 -10.26
CA ALA A 214 27.40 -2.45 -9.67
C ALA A 214 28.47 -1.53 -10.28
N SER A 215 29.68 -2.05 -10.55
CA SER A 215 30.76 -1.28 -11.22
C SER A 215 30.40 -0.86 -12.64
N MET A 216 29.53 -1.61 -13.31
CA MET A 216 28.97 -1.29 -14.63
C MET A 216 27.73 -0.40 -14.55
N GLY A 217 27.36 0.10 -13.36
CA GLY A 217 26.18 0.95 -13.15
C GLY A 217 24.86 0.19 -13.16
N MET A 218 24.88 -1.14 -12.99
CA MET A 218 23.70 -2.01 -13.00
C MET A 218 23.53 -2.72 -11.64
N PRO A 219 23.27 -1.98 -10.54
CA PRO A 219 23.03 -2.62 -9.25
C PRO A 219 21.77 -3.50 -9.31
N MET A 220 21.87 -4.73 -8.84
CA MET A 220 20.81 -5.76 -8.92
C MET A 220 19.76 -5.65 -7.80
N ASN A 221 19.78 -4.53 -7.09
CA ASN A 221 18.78 -4.12 -6.10
C ASN A 221 18.10 -2.86 -6.63
N CYS A 222 16.83 -2.97 -7.02
CA CYS A 222 16.03 -1.86 -7.52
C CYS A 222 14.72 -1.78 -6.74
N ARG A 223 14.45 -0.60 -6.16
CA ARG A 223 13.18 -0.28 -5.51
C ARG A 223 12.57 0.94 -6.17
N SER A 224 11.29 0.85 -6.52
CA SER A 224 10.54 1.98 -7.05
C SER A 224 9.18 2.12 -6.40
N TYR A 225 8.73 3.36 -6.30
CA TYR A 225 7.40 3.71 -5.81
C TYR A 225 6.70 4.61 -6.83
N THR A 226 5.52 4.21 -7.28
CA THR A 226 4.70 5.01 -8.19
C THR A 226 3.34 5.26 -7.54
N PRO A 227 3.07 6.49 -7.05
CA PRO A 227 1.73 6.84 -6.61
C PRO A 227 0.79 7.02 -7.80
N PHE A 228 -0.50 6.80 -7.59
CA PHE A 228 -1.53 7.20 -8.55
C PHE A 228 -2.79 7.71 -7.84
N THR A 229 -3.62 8.42 -8.60
CA THR A 229 -4.95 8.83 -8.19
C THR A 229 -5.97 8.41 -9.24
N ALA A 230 -7.14 7.92 -8.82
CA ALA A 230 -8.27 7.70 -9.70
C ALA A 230 -9.43 8.58 -9.24
N ARG A 231 -10.01 9.35 -10.16
CA ARG A 231 -11.08 10.31 -9.87
C ARG A 231 -12.29 10.06 -10.75
N LYS A 232 -13.49 10.13 -10.17
CA LYS A 232 -14.73 10.15 -10.94
C LYS A 232 -14.93 11.54 -11.57
N ASN A 233 -15.06 11.54 -12.90
CA ASN A 233 -15.41 12.71 -13.70
C ASN A 233 -16.87 13.11 -13.44
#